data_AF-A0A926ACT5-F1
#
_entry.id   AF-A0A926ACT5-F1
#
_cell.length_a   1.000
_cell.length_b   1.000
_cell.length_c   1.000
_cell.angle_alpha   90.00
_cell.angle_beta   90.00
_cell.angle_gamma   90.00
#
_symmetry.space_group_name_H-M   'P 1'
#
loop_
_entity.id
_entity.type
_entity.pdbx_description
1 polymer ?
#
loop_
_entity_poly.entity_id
_entity_poly.type
_entity_poly.pdbx_seq_one_letter_code
_entity_poly.pdbx_strand_id
1 'polypeptide(L)'
;ETKGRNIRIATKYQYSAREFLHRHGIHHFTLVKAEGAIEAAPTIGYADMVVDLTQTGTTLRENHLKPLADGVVVASQACLVANKQALRANPLLLPTLQTMLEYIDAAMHGKRYQNLTVNISGNDPESIAHKVAANPITHGLQGPTIAPIYSANGDQQNNGGWYTVTITIKTEHLLAAVAYLRSIGGTQVTATPVRYVFLESSPTFDTLLKHLGSV
;
A
#
# COMPACT_ATOMS: atom_id res chain seq x y z
N GLU A 1 9.73 -43.33 -20.90
CA GLU A 1 8.83 -44.20 -20.11
C GLU A 1 8.83 -43.77 -18.66
N THR A 2 7.69 -43.35 -18.09
CA THR A 2 7.57 -42.97 -16.66
C THR A 2 6.18 -43.28 -16.11
N LYS A 3 5.66 -44.49 -16.34
CA LYS A 3 4.45 -44.94 -15.65
C LYS A 3 4.84 -45.39 -14.25
N GLY A 4 4.43 -44.64 -13.22
CA GLY A 4 4.53 -45.04 -11.81
C GLY A 4 5.57 -44.33 -10.92
N ARG A 5 6.29 -43.30 -11.40
CA ARG A 5 7.20 -42.53 -10.52
C ARG A 5 6.51 -41.31 -9.92
N ASN A 6 6.77 -41.03 -8.65
CA ASN A 6 6.34 -39.80 -7.98
C ASN A 6 6.84 -38.56 -8.73
N ILE A 7 6.02 -37.50 -8.72
CA ILE A 7 6.42 -36.18 -9.21
C ILE A 7 7.48 -35.60 -8.26
N ARG A 8 8.66 -35.25 -8.77
CA ARG A 8 9.73 -34.64 -7.98
C ARG A 8 9.57 -33.13 -7.99
N ILE A 9 9.48 -32.51 -6.82
CA ILE A 9 9.23 -31.08 -6.68
C ILE A 9 10.37 -30.46 -5.89
N ALA A 10 11.17 -29.61 -6.52
CA ALA A 10 12.25 -28.89 -5.87
C ALA A 10 11.72 -27.66 -5.13
N THR A 11 12.04 -27.54 -3.83
CA THR A 11 11.64 -26.38 -3.03
C THR A 11 12.46 -26.21 -1.76
N LYS A 12 12.61 -24.96 -1.31
CA LYS A 12 13.04 -24.64 0.07
C LYS A 12 11.89 -24.73 1.08
N TYR A 13 10.65 -24.64 0.63
CA TYR A 13 9.44 -24.51 1.44
C TYR A 13 8.72 -25.85 1.61
N GLN A 14 9.44 -26.84 2.16
CA GLN A 14 8.99 -28.24 2.22
C GLN A 14 7.62 -28.42 2.90
N TYR A 15 7.38 -27.71 4.01
CA TYR A 15 6.11 -27.80 4.74
C TYR A 15 4.94 -27.23 3.94
N SER A 16 5.05 -25.98 3.46
CA SER A 16 3.99 -25.31 2.71
C SER A 16 3.69 -26.02 1.39
N ALA A 17 4.71 -26.49 0.67
CA ALA A 17 4.52 -27.25 -0.56
C ALA A 17 3.79 -28.58 -0.29
N ARG A 18 4.19 -29.32 0.76
CA ARG A 18 3.51 -30.56 1.15
C ARG A 18 2.03 -30.33 1.45
N GLU A 19 1.74 -29.33 2.27
CA GLU A 19 0.38 -29.03 2.68
C GLU A 19 -0.50 -28.60 1.51
N PHE A 20 0.03 -27.74 0.64
CA PHE A 20 -0.63 -27.33 -0.60
C PHE A 20 -0.97 -28.55 -1.47
N LEU A 21 -0.02 -29.45 -1.71
CA LEU A 21 -0.24 -30.65 -2.53
C LEU A 21 -1.32 -31.56 -1.92
N HIS A 22 -1.28 -31.79 -0.60
CA HIS A 22 -2.29 -32.59 0.09
C HIS A 22 -3.68 -31.97 0.04
N ARG A 23 -3.80 -30.64 0.20
CA ARG A 23 -5.08 -29.93 0.08
C ARG A 23 -5.69 -30.06 -1.32
N HIS A 24 -4.85 -30.23 -2.34
CA HIS A 24 -5.27 -30.45 -3.73
C HIS A 24 -5.37 -31.94 -4.11
N GLY A 25 -5.33 -32.86 -3.14
CA GLY A 25 -5.49 -34.31 -3.38
C GLY A 25 -4.29 -34.97 -4.06
N ILE A 26 -3.13 -34.32 -4.10
CA ILE A 26 -1.91 -34.85 -4.70
C ILE A 26 -1.13 -35.60 -3.62
N HIS A 27 -1.05 -36.92 -3.74
CA HIS A 27 -0.37 -37.78 -2.76
C HIS A 27 0.91 -38.46 -3.31
N HIS A 28 1.08 -38.50 -4.63
CA HIS A 28 2.22 -39.17 -5.29
C HIS A 28 3.30 -38.16 -5.71
N PHE A 29 4.03 -37.65 -4.72
CA PHE A 29 5.12 -36.70 -4.94
C PHE A 29 6.33 -36.99 -4.05
N THR A 30 7.49 -36.50 -4.48
CA THR A 30 8.73 -36.49 -3.72
C THR A 30 9.21 -35.05 -3.65
N LEU A 31 9.29 -34.48 -2.45
CA LEU A 31 9.89 -33.17 -2.29
C LEU A 31 11.41 -33.30 -2.26
N VAL A 32 12.07 -32.54 -3.14
CA VAL A 32 13.52 -32.44 -3.20
C VAL A 32 13.92 -31.15 -2.52
N LYS A 33 14.76 -31.24 -1.48
CA LYS A 33 15.31 -30.06 -0.82
C LYS A 33 16.29 -29.39 -1.77
N ALA A 34 16.01 -28.14 -2.14
CA ALA A 34 16.86 -27.37 -3.04
C ALA A 34 17.64 -26.30 -2.27
N GLU A 35 18.94 -26.18 -2.56
CA GLU A 35 19.84 -25.18 -1.98
C GLU A 35 20.38 -24.28 -3.10
N GLY A 36 19.65 -23.19 -3.37
CA GLY A 36 19.98 -22.24 -4.44
C GLY A 36 19.49 -22.68 -5.83
N ALA A 37 19.35 -21.70 -6.74
CA ALA A 37 18.93 -21.85 -8.14
C ALA A 37 17.89 -22.97 -8.38
N ILE A 38 16.74 -22.85 -7.70
CA ILE A 38 15.69 -23.89 -7.74
C ILE A 38 15.13 -24.01 -9.15
N GLU A 39 15.09 -22.91 -9.89
CA GLU A 39 14.56 -22.77 -11.24
C GLU A 39 15.34 -23.59 -12.27
N ALA A 40 16.60 -23.92 -12.00
CA ALA A 40 17.40 -24.80 -12.86
C ALA A 40 17.11 -26.30 -12.64
N ALA A 41 16.40 -26.66 -11.56
CA ALA A 41 16.15 -28.05 -11.20
C ALA A 41 15.46 -28.89 -12.30
N PRO A 42 14.46 -28.36 -13.03
CA PRO A 42 13.85 -29.08 -14.14
C PRO A 42 14.80 -29.29 -15.31
N THR A 43 15.60 -28.28 -15.67
CA THR A 43 16.56 -28.34 -16.78
C THR A 43 17.71 -29.31 -16.49
N ILE A 44 18.20 -29.35 -15.25
CA ILE A 44 19.24 -30.30 -14.80
C ILE A 44 18.66 -31.72 -14.64
N GLY A 45 17.34 -31.85 -14.52
CA GLY A 45 16.63 -33.14 -14.53
C GLY A 45 16.45 -33.80 -13.16
N TYR A 46 16.81 -33.12 -12.06
CA TYR A 46 16.64 -33.66 -10.71
C TYR A 46 15.27 -33.34 -10.08
N ALA A 47 14.47 -32.47 -10.69
CA ALA A 47 13.07 -32.26 -10.35
C ALA A 47 12.20 -32.17 -11.61
N ASP A 48 10.91 -32.40 -11.47
CA ASP A 48 9.92 -32.25 -12.55
C ASP A 48 9.21 -30.88 -12.46
N MET A 49 9.13 -30.32 -11.25
CA MET A 49 8.50 -29.03 -10.95
C MET A 49 9.28 -28.29 -9.85
N VAL A 50 8.99 -27.00 -9.70
CA VAL A 50 9.56 -26.16 -8.64
C VAL A 50 8.44 -25.48 -7.86
N VAL A 51 8.67 -25.27 -6.56
CA VAL A 51 7.87 -24.36 -5.73
C VAL A 51 8.85 -23.35 -5.13
N ASP A 52 8.77 -22.12 -5.59
CA ASP A 52 9.64 -21.03 -5.13
C ASP A 52 8.89 -19.69 -5.11
N LEU A 53 9.51 -18.68 -4.50
CA LEU A 53 8.98 -17.32 -4.47
C LEU A 53 9.07 -16.68 -5.86
N THR A 54 8.02 -15.97 -6.24
CA THR A 54 8.01 -15.17 -7.47
C THR A 54 7.30 -13.84 -7.23
N GLN A 55 7.77 -12.78 -7.90
CA GLN A 55 7.17 -11.45 -7.84
C GLN A 55 6.72 -10.98 -9.22
N THR A 56 7.65 -10.80 -10.17
CA THR A 56 7.36 -10.38 -11.55
C THR A 56 7.26 -11.54 -12.54
N GLY A 57 7.63 -12.76 -12.13
CA GLY A 57 7.72 -13.93 -13.01
C GLY A 57 8.93 -13.93 -13.95
N THR A 58 9.83 -12.94 -13.88
CA THR A 58 11.02 -12.83 -14.77
C THR A 58 11.91 -14.08 -14.66
N THR A 59 12.27 -14.47 -13.44
CA THR A 59 13.16 -15.62 -13.17
C THR A 59 12.58 -16.94 -13.70
N LEU A 60 11.26 -17.13 -13.61
CA LEU A 60 10.60 -18.31 -14.18
C LEU A 60 10.73 -18.33 -15.71
N ARG A 61 10.49 -17.19 -16.37
CA ARG A 61 10.58 -17.07 -17.84
C ARG A 61 11.98 -17.32 -18.35
N GLU A 62 13.00 -16.77 -17.68
CA GLU A 62 14.41 -16.97 -18.01
C GLU A 62 14.83 -18.45 -17.94
N ASN A 63 14.14 -19.24 -17.11
CA ASN A 63 14.37 -20.68 -16.99
C ASN A 63 13.34 -21.53 -17.78
N HIS A 64 12.62 -20.91 -18.73
CA HIS A 64 11.58 -21.57 -19.53
C HIS A 64 10.46 -22.24 -18.71
N LEU A 65 10.19 -21.71 -17.52
CA LEU A 65 9.12 -22.14 -16.63
C LEU A 65 7.90 -21.22 -16.78
N LYS A 66 6.73 -21.77 -16.44
CA LYS A 66 5.48 -21.00 -16.35
C LYS A 66 4.80 -21.25 -15.01
N PRO A 67 4.19 -20.22 -14.39
CA PRO A 67 3.34 -20.44 -13.24
C PRO A 67 2.11 -21.27 -13.65
N LEU A 68 1.63 -22.11 -12.74
CA LEU A 68 0.34 -22.78 -12.90
C LEU A 68 -0.78 -21.83 -12.48
N ALA A 69 -1.93 -21.91 -13.15
CA ALA A 69 -3.07 -21.03 -12.87
C ALA A 69 -3.60 -21.19 -11.42
N ASP A 70 -3.52 -22.40 -10.90
CA ASP A 70 -3.87 -22.80 -9.54
C ASP A 70 -2.64 -22.99 -8.64
N GLY A 71 -1.43 -22.66 -9.11
CA GLY A 71 -0.18 -22.96 -8.43
C GLY A 71 0.24 -21.98 -7.32
N VAL A 72 -0.65 -21.06 -6.92
CA VAL A 72 -0.35 -20.11 -5.85
C VAL A 72 -0.47 -20.82 -4.51
N VAL A 73 0.70 -21.15 -3.92
CA VAL A 73 0.78 -21.80 -2.62
C VAL A 73 0.33 -20.88 -1.50
N VAL A 74 0.93 -19.69 -1.41
CA VAL A 74 0.62 -18.65 -0.42
C VAL A 74 0.91 -17.27 -1.02
N ALA A 75 0.01 -16.31 -0.83
CA ALA A 75 0.31 -14.90 -1.05
C ALA A 75 1.07 -14.35 0.18
N SER A 76 2.25 -13.78 -0.04
CA SER A 76 3.14 -13.36 1.04
C SER A 76 3.37 -11.85 1.04
N GLN A 77 3.51 -11.27 2.23
CA GLN A 77 3.89 -9.89 2.48
C GLN A 77 4.65 -9.79 3.81
N ALA A 78 5.32 -8.67 4.05
CA ALA A 78 5.92 -8.41 5.35
C ALA A 78 4.82 -8.21 6.41
N CYS A 79 4.94 -8.92 7.53
CA CYS A 79 3.99 -8.87 8.64
C CYS A 79 4.71 -8.55 9.94
N LEU A 80 4.10 -7.70 10.78
CA LEU A 80 4.49 -7.56 12.18
C LEU A 80 3.76 -8.63 12.99
N VAL A 81 4.51 -9.50 13.68
CA VAL A 81 3.95 -10.64 14.44
C VAL A 81 4.33 -10.48 15.92
N ALA A 82 3.38 -10.72 16.82
CA ALA A 82 3.57 -10.64 18.26
C ALA A 82 3.12 -11.93 18.98
N ASN A 83 3.78 -12.25 20.09
CA ASN A 83 3.38 -13.38 20.93
C ASN A 83 2.25 -12.97 21.88
N LYS A 84 1.08 -13.62 21.76
CA LYS A 84 -0.12 -13.33 22.56
C LYS A 84 0.08 -13.48 24.07
N GLN A 85 0.85 -14.46 24.52
CA GLN A 85 1.11 -14.67 25.95
C GLN A 85 2.03 -13.59 26.50
N ALA A 86 3.07 -13.21 25.75
CA ALA A 86 3.98 -12.14 26.13
C ALA A 86 3.24 -10.79 26.28
N LEU A 87 2.34 -10.47 25.34
CA LEU A 87 1.51 -9.26 25.41
C LEU A 87 0.61 -9.22 26.66
N ARG A 88 0.12 -10.38 27.12
CA ARG A 88 -0.70 -10.48 28.34
C ARG A 88 0.14 -10.41 29.62
N ALA A 89 1.34 -10.98 29.59
CA ALA A 89 2.21 -11.07 30.76
C ALA A 89 2.96 -9.76 31.05
N ASN A 90 3.31 -8.99 30.02
CA ASN A 90 4.07 -7.75 30.16
C ASN A 90 3.25 -6.52 29.74
N PRO A 91 2.76 -5.71 30.69
CA PRO A 91 1.91 -4.55 30.39
C PRO A 91 2.63 -3.44 29.61
N LEU A 92 3.97 -3.42 29.58
CA LEU A 92 4.75 -2.41 28.86
C LEU A 92 4.77 -2.65 27.33
N LEU A 93 4.43 -3.86 26.87
CA LEU A 93 4.47 -4.18 25.45
C LEU A 93 3.30 -3.59 24.67
N LEU A 94 2.11 -3.48 25.27
CA LEU A 94 0.92 -2.97 24.58
C LEU A 94 1.07 -1.51 24.13
N PRO A 95 1.51 -0.55 24.97
CA PRO A 95 1.74 0.83 24.54
C PRO A 95 2.81 0.96 23.45
N THR A 96 3.86 0.15 23.55
CA THR A 96 4.94 0.11 22.55
C THR A 96 4.40 -0.38 21.19
N LEU A 97 3.61 -1.45 21.21
CA LEU A 97 2.99 -2.01 20.01
C LEU A 97 1.94 -1.06 19.42
N GLN A 98 1.14 -0.40 20.26
CA GLN A 98 0.21 0.64 19.82
C GLN A 98 0.96 1.72 19.03
N THR A 99 2.05 2.26 19.59
CA THR A 99 2.87 3.26 18.92
C THR A 99 3.37 2.76 17.55
N MET A 100 3.90 1.53 17.48
CA MET A 100 4.36 0.96 16.20
C MET A 100 3.22 0.83 15.18
N LEU A 101 2.06 0.34 15.61
CA LEU A 101 0.90 0.15 14.74
C LEU A 101 0.31 1.49 14.26
N GLU A 102 0.26 2.51 15.12
CA GLU A 102 -0.14 3.87 14.74
C GLU A 102 0.76 4.43 13.64
N TYR A 103 2.08 4.29 13.77
CA TYR A 103 3.02 4.74 12.73
C TYR A 103 2.86 3.97 11.42
N ILE A 104 2.63 2.65 11.48
CA ILE A 104 2.44 1.81 10.29
C ILE A 104 1.15 2.20 9.59
N ASP A 105 0.04 2.29 10.32
CA ASP A 105 -1.26 2.69 9.77
C ASP A 105 -1.17 4.09 9.16
N ALA A 106 -0.57 5.05 9.87
CA ALA A 106 -0.40 6.40 9.36
C ALA A 106 0.45 6.46 8.10
N ALA A 107 1.52 5.66 8.00
CA ALA A 107 2.35 5.58 6.81
C ALA A 107 1.59 4.95 5.63
N MET A 108 0.82 3.90 5.88
CA MET A 108 0.01 3.22 4.86
C MET A 108 -1.11 4.12 4.33
N HIS A 109 -1.74 4.90 5.21
CA HIS A 109 -2.68 5.94 4.81
C HIS A 109 -1.99 7.07 4.04
N GLY A 110 -0.86 7.60 4.54
CA GLY A 110 -0.13 8.70 3.93
C GLY A 110 0.24 8.46 2.47
N LYS A 111 0.71 7.25 2.14
CA LYS A 111 1.03 6.84 0.75
C LYS A 111 -0.09 7.06 -0.26
N ARG A 112 -1.34 7.09 0.21
CA ARG A 112 -2.54 7.27 -0.63
C ARG A 112 -2.86 8.72 -0.91
N TYR A 113 -2.16 9.67 -0.28
CA TYR A 113 -2.48 11.09 -0.36
C TYR A 113 -1.32 11.96 -0.84
N GLN A 114 -1.69 13.08 -1.46
CA GLN A 114 -0.81 14.18 -1.85
C GLN A 114 -1.39 15.47 -1.28
N ASN A 115 -0.53 16.33 -0.75
CA ASN A 115 -0.90 17.68 -0.39
C ASN A 115 -0.67 18.60 -1.59
N LEU A 116 -1.70 19.29 -2.04
CA LEU A 116 -1.63 20.28 -3.10
C LEU A 116 -1.68 21.68 -2.51
N THR A 117 -0.82 22.55 -3.03
CA THR A 117 -0.89 23.99 -2.79
C THR A 117 -1.00 24.69 -4.13
N VAL A 118 -2.01 25.55 -4.28
CA VAL A 118 -2.32 26.27 -5.52
C VAL A 118 -2.67 27.72 -5.21
N ASN A 119 -2.29 28.64 -6.09
CA ASN A 119 -2.65 30.04 -5.99
C ASN A 119 -3.86 30.34 -6.88
N ILE A 120 -4.93 30.87 -6.31
CA ILE A 120 -6.19 31.20 -7.00
C ILE A 120 -6.52 32.67 -6.76
N SER A 121 -6.92 33.39 -7.81
CA SER A 121 -7.46 34.74 -7.68
C SER A 121 -8.95 34.71 -7.38
N GLY A 122 -9.42 35.59 -6.50
CA GLY A 122 -10.83 35.68 -6.14
C GLY A 122 -11.14 36.90 -5.29
N ASN A 123 -12.43 37.16 -5.07
CA ASN A 123 -12.89 38.32 -4.31
C ASN A 123 -12.85 38.07 -2.80
N ASP A 124 -13.19 36.84 -2.39
CA ASP A 124 -13.32 36.43 -1.01
C ASP A 124 -12.92 34.95 -0.83
N PRO A 125 -12.44 34.55 0.37
CA PRO A 125 -12.05 33.18 0.65
C PRO A 125 -13.18 32.17 0.51
N GLU A 126 -14.42 32.56 0.86
CA GLU A 126 -15.56 31.66 0.90
C GLU A 126 -16.00 31.23 -0.50
N SER A 127 -15.98 32.15 -1.47
CA SER A 127 -16.21 31.86 -2.89
C SER A 127 -15.16 30.89 -3.45
N ILE A 128 -13.89 31.06 -3.06
CA ILE A 128 -12.82 30.14 -3.46
C ILE A 128 -13.04 28.76 -2.82
N ALA A 129 -13.41 28.71 -1.54
CA ALA A 129 -13.72 27.46 -0.84
C ALA A 129 -14.83 26.70 -1.57
N HIS A 130 -15.94 27.37 -1.90
CA HIS A 130 -17.05 26.78 -2.63
C HIS A 130 -16.63 26.25 -4.01
N LYS A 131 -15.83 27.00 -4.78
CA LYS A 131 -15.34 26.53 -6.09
C LYS A 131 -14.45 25.29 -5.97
N VAL A 132 -13.57 25.25 -4.98
CA VAL A 132 -12.67 24.11 -4.76
C VAL A 132 -13.44 22.90 -4.23
N ALA A 133 -14.40 23.12 -3.33
CA ALA A 133 -15.25 22.10 -2.73
C ALA A 133 -16.33 21.55 -3.68
N ALA A 134 -16.70 22.29 -4.73
CA ALA A 134 -17.72 21.87 -5.71
C ALA A 134 -17.33 20.59 -6.49
N ASN A 135 -16.05 20.24 -6.55
CA ASN A 135 -15.60 19.00 -7.16
C ASN A 135 -15.17 17.99 -6.08
N PRO A 136 -15.74 16.77 -6.06
CA PRO A 136 -15.42 15.73 -5.07
C PRO A 136 -13.94 15.41 -4.96
N ILE A 137 -13.15 15.55 -6.04
CA ILE A 137 -11.72 15.23 -6.02
C ILE A 137 -10.86 16.32 -5.38
N THR A 138 -11.38 17.55 -5.26
CA THR A 138 -10.66 18.71 -4.70
C THR A 138 -11.26 19.26 -3.41
N HIS A 139 -12.35 18.67 -2.92
CA HIS A 139 -12.93 19.02 -1.62
C HIS A 139 -11.94 18.85 -0.45
N GLY A 140 -10.97 17.93 -0.58
CA GLY A 140 -10.03 17.61 0.49
C GLY A 140 -10.65 16.71 1.56
N LEU A 141 -9.88 16.40 2.61
CA LEU A 141 -10.32 15.52 3.70
C LEU A 141 -11.46 16.11 4.54
N GLN A 142 -11.40 17.41 4.82
CA GLN A 142 -12.44 18.16 5.55
C GLN A 142 -12.90 19.38 4.74
N GLY A 143 -11.99 20.01 4.01
CA GLY A 143 -12.21 21.20 3.21
C GLY A 143 -10.87 21.79 2.76
N PRO A 144 -10.89 22.79 1.87
CA PRO A 144 -9.71 23.57 1.53
C PRO A 144 -9.31 24.55 2.63
N THR A 145 -8.02 24.59 2.95
CA THR A 145 -7.43 25.67 3.75
C THR A 145 -7.06 26.82 2.84
N ILE A 146 -7.51 28.04 3.16
CA ILE A 146 -7.34 29.22 2.31
C ILE A 146 -6.64 30.33 3.10
N ALA A 147 -5.55 30.85 2.57
CA ALA A 147 -4.83 31.99 3.15
C ALA A 147 -4.56 33.07 2.11
N PRO A 148 -4.67 34.37 2.44
CA PRO A 148 -4.41 35.46 1.51
C PRO A 148 -2.92 35.56 1.17
N ILE A 149 -2.63 35.92 -0.08
CA ILE A 149 -1.29 36.23 -0.58
C ILE A 149 -1.18 37.73 -0.76
N TYR A 150 -0.17 38.33 -0.14
CA TYR A 150 0.09 39.77 -0.23
C TYR A 150 1.31 40.02 -1.12
N SER A 151 1.13 40.86 -2.14
CA SER A 151 2.22 41.30 -3.02
C SER A 151 2.98 42.45 -2.39
N ALA A 152 4.31 42.48 -2.56
CA ALA A 152 5.19 43.53 -2.02
C ALA A 152 4.87 44.94 -2.53
N ASN A 153 4.20 45.05 -3.70
CA ASN A 153 3.92 46.33 -4.36
C ASN A 153 2.52 46.92 -4.06
N GLY A 154 1.76 46.34 -3.13
CA GLY A 154 0.51 46.98 -2.66
C GLY A 154 -0.63 47.05 -3.68
N ASP A 155 -0.66 46.18 -4.70
CA ASP A 155 -1.75 46.08 -5.68
C ASP A 155 -3.03 45.46 -5.07
N GLN A 156 -3.57 46.08 -4.03
CA GLN A 156 -4.93 45.85 -3.55
C GLN A 156 -5.79 47.06 -3.89
N GLN A 157 -6.24 47.18 -5.15
CA GLN A 157 -7.49 47.87 -5.48
C GLN A 157 -7.79 47.73 -6.97
N ASN A 158 -8.50 46.67 -7.35
CA ASN A 158 -9.65 46.71 -8.29
C ASN A 158 -10.03 45.33 -8.88
N ASN A 159 -9.27 44.24 -8.68
CA ASN A 159 -9.52 42.97 -9.41
C ASN A 159 -9.47 41.66 -8.59
N GLY A 160 -9.79 41.73 -7.29
CA GLY A 160 -9.75 40.56 -6.38
C GLY A 160 -8.35 40.27 -5.84
N GLY A 161 -8.30 39.61 -4.68
CA GLY A 161 -7.05 39.19 -4.03
C GLY A 161 -6.55 37.83 -4.53
N TRP A 162 -5.27 37.55 -4.27
CA TRP A 162 -4.71 36.22 -4.45
C TRP A 162 -4.80 35.42 -3.16
N TYR A 163 -5.10 34.14 -3.27
CA TYR A 163 -5.18 33.22 -2.14
C TYR A 163 -4.41 31.94 -2.45
N THR A 164 -3.70 31.44 -1.45
CA THR A 164 -3.15 30.09 -1.48
C THR A 164 -4.19 29.13 -0.92
N VAL A 165 -4.47 28.08 -1.67
CA VAL A 165 -5.38 27.00 -1.31
C VAL A 165 -4.55 25.76 -1.07
N THR A 166 -4.71 25.15 0.09
CA THR A 166 -4.07 23.87 0.44
C THR A 166 -5.13 22.80 0.62
N ILE A 167 -4.99 21.68 -0.10
CA ILE A 167 -5.90 20.52 -0.03
C ILE A 167 -5.12 19.22 -0.03
N THR A 168 -5.60 18.24 0.73
CA THR A 168 -5.09 16.86 0.70
C THR A 168 -6.01 16.00 -0.16
N ILE A 169 -5.48 15.44 -1.24
CA ILE A 169 -6.24 14.62 -2.20
C ILE A 169 -5.66 13.22 -2.30
N LYS A 170 -6.43 12.27 -2.85
CA LYS A 170 -5.88 10.95 -3.16
C LYS A 170 -4.88 11.02 -4.31
N THR A 171 -3.78 10.28 -4.21
CA THR A 171 -2.72 10.22 -5.22
C THR A 171 -3.24 9.85 -6.60
N GLU A 172 -4.22 8.94 -6.68
CA GLU A 172 -4.84 8.51 -7.95
C GLU A 172 -5.60 9.63 -8.70
N HIS A 173 -5.96 10.71 -8.01
CA HIS A 173 -6.68 11.85 -8.59
C HIS A 173 -5.76 13.03 -8.93
N LEU A 174 -4.44 12.92 -8.74
CA LEU A 174 -3.51 14.03 -8.86
C LEU A 174 -3.68 14.85 -10.15
N LEU A 175 -3.63 14.19 -11.31
CA LEU A 175 -3.72 14.88 -12.60
C LEU A 175 -5.10 15.49 -12.85
N ALA A 176 -6.17 14.80 -12.44
CA ALA A 176 -7.54 15.30 -12.59
C ALA A 176 -7.80 16.51 -11.68
N ALA A 177 -7.31 16.48 -10.44
CA ALA A 177 -7.39 17.60 -9.52
C ALA A 177 -6.61 18.82 -10.03
N VAL A 178 -5.40 18.62 -10.55
CA VAL A 178 -4.61 19.71 -11.16
C VAL A 178 -5.36 20.35 -12.33
N ALA A 179 -5.99 19.54 -13.20
CA ALA A 179 -6.77 20.04 -14.32
C ALA A 179 -7.99 20.87 -13.86
N TYR A 180 -8.72 20.38 -12.86
CA TYR A 180 -9.84 21.10 -12.29
C TYR A 180 -9.42 22.42 -11.63
N LEU A 181 -8.38 22.40 -10.80
CA LEU A 181 -7.86 23.60 -10.14
C LEU A 181 -7.46 24.67 -11.16
N ARG A 182 -6.86 24.28 -12.29
CA ARG A 182 -6.57 25.21 -13.39
C ARG A 182 -7.83 25.80 -14.02
N SER A 183 -8.86 24.99 -14.21
CA SER A 183 -10.13 25.45 -14.81
C SER A 183 -10.85 26.52 -13.97
N ILE A 184 -10.61 26.55 -12.66
CA ILE A 184 -11.19 27.55 -11.74
C ILE A 184 -10.25 28.73 -11.44
N GLY A 185 -9.18 28.91 -12.23
CA GLY A 185 -8.22 30.02 -12.09
C GLY A 185 -6.98 29.72 -11.25
N GLY A 186 -6.74 28.46 -10.92
CA GLY A 186 -5.56 28.03 -10.17
C GLY A 186 -4.28 28.06 -11.00
N THR A 187 -3.25 28.65 -10.41
CA THR A 187 -1.90 28.78 -10.97
C THR A 187 -0.87 28.24 -9.97
N GLN A 188 0.31 27.86 -10.47
CA GLN A 188 1.43 27.38 -9.64
C GLN A 188 1.05 26.21 -8.71
N VAL A 189 0.34 25.20 -9.24
CA VAL A 189 -0.01 24.01 -8.47
C VAL A 189 1.27 23.24 -8.11
N THR A 190 1.53 23.10 -6.82
CA THR A 190 2.60 22.27 -6.26
C THR A 190 1.98 21.05 -5.58
N ALA A 191 2.69 19.93 -5.60
CA ALA A 191 2.25 18.68 -4.99
C ALA A 191 3.38 18.10 -4.13
N THR A 192 3.07 17.76 -2.88
CA THR A 192 4.00 17.11 -1.96
C THR A 192 3.41 15.80 -1.43
N PRO A 193 4.18 14.69 -1.42
CA PRO A 193 3.71 13.43 -0.87
C PRO A 193 3.44 13.53 0.63
N VAL A 194 2.32 12.99 1.09
CA VAL A 194 2.03 12.89 2.52
C VAL A 194 2.73 11.65 3.09
N ARG A 195 3.58 11.85 4.10
CA ARG A 195 4.31 10.74 4.72
C ARG A 195 3.46 9.97 5.72
N TYR A 196 2.66 10.68 6.52
CA TYR A 196 1.84 10.11 7.58
C TYR A 196 0.48 10.82 7.61
N VAL A 197 -0.60 10.03 7.74
CA VAL A 197 -1.94 10.54 8.06
C VAL A 197 -2.43 9.78 9.30
N PHE A 198 -2.36 10.42 10.45
CA PHE A 198 -2.90 9.88 11.69
C PHE A 198 -4.42 10.04 11.71
N LEU A 199 -5.13 8.98 12.08
CA LEU A 199 -6.57 8.99 12.30
C LEU A 199 -6.86 9.13 13.80
N GLU A 200 -8.14 9.19 14.17
CA GLU A 200 -8.59 9.24 15.56
C GLU A 200 -8.11 8.03 16.38
N SER A 201 -8.02 6.85 15.75
CA SER A 201 -7.44 5.63 16.33
C SER A 201 -6.71 4.81 15.27
N SER A 202 -5.88 3.85 15.73
CA SER A 202 -5.30 2.83 14.86
C SER A 202 -6.31 1.68 14.67
N PRO A 203 -6.89 1.50 13.46
CA PRO A 203 -7.80 0.38 13.22
C PRO A 203 -7.12 -0.98 13.40
N THR A 204 -5.81 -1.06 13.14
CA THR A 204 -5.03 -2.29 13.33
C THR A 204 -4.87 -2.61 14.82
N PHE A 205 -4.60 -1.61 15.67
CA PHE A 205 -4.53 -1.79 17.11
C PHE A 205 -5.89 -2.14 17.72
N ASP A 206 -6.96 -1.49 17.29
CA ASP A 206 -8.33 -1.81 17.73
C ASP A 206 -8.70 -3.27 17.39
N THR A 207 -8.27 -3.72 16.20
CA THR A 207 -8.45 -5.12 15.78
C THR A 207 -7.62 -6.07 16.65
N LEU A 208 -6.39 -5.70 17.02
CA LEU A 208 -5.56 -6.49 17.93
C LEU A 208 -6.24 -6.66 19.30
N LEU A 209 -6.75 -5.57 19.89
CA LEU A 209 -7.41 -5.61 21.21
C LEU A 209 -8.62 -6.56 21.21
N LYS A 210 -9.42 -6.54 20.14
CA LYS A 210 -10.52 -7.50 19.93
C LYS A 210 -10.02 -8.95 19.94
N HIS A 211 -8.91 -9.26 19.27
CA HIS A 211 -8.32 -10.61 19.25
C HIS A 211 -7.71 -11.04 20.59
N LEU A 212 -7.30 -10.09 21.43
CA LEU A 212 -6.78 -10.37 22.77
C LEU A 212 -7.89 -10.65 23.79
N GLY A 213 -9.14 -10.28 23.49
CA GLY A 213 -10.29 -10.39 24.39
C GLY A 213 -10.32 -9.28 25.44
N SER A 214 -9.77 -8.11 25.11
CA SER A 214 -9.62 -6.96 26.01
C SER A 214 -10.67 -5.86 25.77
N VAL A 215 -11.86 -6.23 25.28
CA VAL A 215 -13.02 -5.34 25.08
C VAL A 215 -14.20 -5.90 25.84
#